data_AF-A0A955EHG3-F1
#
_entry.id   AF-A0A955EHG3-F1
#
_cell.length_a   1.000
_cell.length_b   1.000
_cell.length_c   1.000
_cell.angle_alpha   90.00
_cell.angle_beta   90.00
_cell.angle_gamma   90.00
#
_symmetry.space_group_name_H-M   'P 1'
#
loop_
_entity.id
_entity.type
_entity.pdbx_description
1 polymer ?
#
loop_
_entity_poly.entity_id
_entity_poly.type
_entity_poly.pdbx_seq_one_letter_code
_entity_poly.pdbx_strand_id
1 'polypeptide(L)'
;MVNLGQDGLATFRLYRPGASHVEVQGDFTGWGHSSLVMTREESGWWSASVRLEPGQHEFQYVIDGREWIADYAATGVRRNAFGLWVSQLWVPRVVVATERRSARAA
;
A
#
# COMPACT_ATOMS: atom_id res chain seq x y z
N MET A 1 -3.83 -7.45 2.77
CA MET A 1 -4.31 -6.37 3.65
C MET A 1 -3.26 -5.28 3.67
N VAL A 2 -3.71 -4.03 3.70
CA VAL A 2 -2.84 -2.87 3.86
C VAL A 2 -3.32 -2.05 5.04
N ASN A 3 -2.39 -1.71 5.93
CA ASN A 3 -2.64 -0.81 7.06
C ASN A 3 -1.98 0.53 6.76
N LEU A 4 -2.71 1.62 6.94
CA LEU A 4 -2.19 2.97 6.69
C LEU A 4 -2.00 3.72 8.00
N GLY A 5 -0.76 4.14 8.28
CA GLY A 5 -0.42 5.02 9.39
C GLY A 5 -0.84 6.48 9.14
N GLN A 6 -0.99 7.25 10.21
CA GLN A 6 -1.31 8.68 10.13
C GLN A 6 -0.19 9.53 9.50
N ASP A 7 1.01 8.96 9.32
CA ASP A 7 2.17 9.61 8.69
C ASP A 7 2.34 9.22 7.21
N GLY A 8 1.35 8.53 6.62
CA GLY A 8 1.41 8.03 5.25
C GLY A 8 2.22 6.74 5.10
N LEU A 9 2.69 6.11 6.18
CA LEU A 9 3.33 4.81 6.12
C LEU A 9 2.28 3.72 5.84
N ALA A 10 2.29 3.17 4.63
CA ALA A 10 1.49 2.02 4.25
C ALA A 10 2.27 0.73 4.55
N THR A 11 1.68 -0.19 5.30
CA THR A 11 2.23 -1.51 5.61
C THR A 11 1.36 -2.58 4.98
N PHE A 12 1.91 -3.24 3.98
CA PHE A 12 1.29 -4.30 3.20
C PHE A 12 1.56 -5.64 3.88
N ARG A 13 0.53 -6.49 4.00
CA ARG A 13 0.64 -7.84 4.54
C ARG A 13 -0.14 -8.84 3.71
N LEU A 14 0.47 -9.99 3.44
CA LEU A 14 -0.13 -11.05 2.63
C LEU A 14 0.19 -12.42 3.21
N TYR A 15 -0.82 -13.28 3.35
CA TYR A 15 -0.63 -14.68 3.72
C TYR A 15 -0.44 -15.54 2.46
N ARG A 16 0.77 -16.02 2.22
CA ARG A 16 1.11 -16.90 1.09
C ARG A 16 2.26 -17.84 1.51
N PRO A 17 1.99 -18.89 2.30
CA PRO A 17 3.02 -19.78 2.84
C PRO A 17 3.82 -20.51 1.76
N GLY A 18 3.23 -20.77 0.59
CA GLY A 18 3.85 -21.46 -0.53
C GLY A 18 4.61 -20.56 -1.54
N ALA A 19 4.54 -19.23 -1.39
CA ALA A 19 5.24 -18.33 -2.30
C ALA A 19 6.76 -18.41 -2.08
N SER A 20 7.57 -18.28 -3.11
CA SER A 20 9.03 -18.13 -2.97
C SER A 20 9.46 -16.67 -3.02
N HIS A 21 8.67 -15.84 -3.71
CA HIS A 21 8.91 -14.40 -3.84
C HIS A 21 7.59 -13.65 -3.85
N VAL A 22 7.53 -12.51 -3.15
CA VAL A 22 6.36 -11.64 -3.14
C VAL A 22 6.80 -10.19 -3.26
N GLU A 23 6.16 -9.47 -4.18
CA GLU A 23 6.36 -8.02 -4.36
C GLU A 23 5.02 -7.30 -4.28
N VAL A 24 5.08 -6.01 -3.95
CA VAL A 24 3.99 -5.07 -4.17
C VAL A 24 4.33 -4.23 -5.40
N GLN A 25 3.46 -4.24 -6.40
CA GLN A 25 3.58 -3.38 -7.57
C GLN A 25 2.38 -2.43 -7.64
N GLY A 26 2.67 -1.15 -7.69
CA GLY A 26 1.70 -0.06 -7.82
C GLY A 26 2.27 1.15 -8.54
N ASP A 27 1.48 2.21 -8.64
CA ASP A 27 1.92 3.48 -9.24
C ASP A 27 3.19 4.05 -8.59
N PHE A 28 3.32 3.95 -7.28
CA PHE A 28 4.50 4.35 -6.50
C PHE A 28 5.75 3.50 -6.78
N THR A 29 5.60 2.34 -7.42
CA THR A 29 6.71 1.53 -7.95
C THR A 29 6.88 1.64 -9.47
N GLY A 30 6.12 2.52 -10.12
CA GLY A 30 6.03 2.58 -11.58
C GLY A 30 5.58 1.25 -12.20
N TRP A 31 4.72 0.49 -11.50
CA TRP A 31 4.25 -0.84 -11.93
C TRP A 31 5.38 -1.83 -12.28
N GLY A 32 6.43 -1.87 -11.45
CA GLY A 32 7.57 -2.78 -11.61
C GLY A 32 8.85 -2.13 -12.15
N HIS A 33 8.86 -0.81 -12.37
CA HIS A 33 10.11 -0.07 -12.67
C HIS A 33 11.04 0.01 -11.46
N SER A 34 10.48 0.06 -10.24
CA SER A 34 11.19 -0.18 -8.99
C SER A 34 10.57 -1.39 -8.28
N SER A 35 11.32 -1.96 -7.34
CA SER A 35 10.88 -3.15 -6.61
C SER A 35 10.55 -2.79 -5.15
N LEU A 36 9.36 -3.18 -4.71
CA LEU A 36 8.98 -3.24 -3.31
C LEU A 36 8.81 -4.72 -2.91
N VAL A 37 9.94 -5.39 -2.71
CA VAL A 37 10.00 -6.79 -2.26
C VAL A 37 9.47 -6.90 -0.83
N MET A 38 8.64 -7.92 -0.60
CA MET A 38 8.15 -8.24 0.74
C MET A 38 9.09 -9.21 1.46
N THR A 39 9.27 -8.99 2.75
CA THR A 39 9.99 -9.89 3.65
C THR A 39 9.06 -11.02 4.06
N ARG A 40 9.54 -12.27 3.98
CA ARG A 40 8.85 -13.42 4.54
C ARG A 40 8.93 -13.37 6.06
N GLU A 41 7.78 -13.39 6.70
CA GLU A 41 7.58 -13.44 8.14
C GLU A 41 7.29 -14.87 8.62
N GLU A 42 7.08 -15.01 9.92
CA GLU A 42 6.64 -16.27 10.51
C GLU A 42 5.30 -16.77 9.94
N SER A 43 5.12 -18.09 10.00
CA SER A 43 3.86 -18.77 9.69
C SER A 43 3.31 -18.52 8.28
N GLY A 44 4.13 -18.08 7.31
CA GLY A 44 3.70 -17.89 5.92
C GLY A 44 3.13 -16.53 5.58
N TRP A 45 3.28 -15.57 6.48
CA TRP A 45 3.00 -14.16 6.20
C TRP A 45 4.16 -13.49 5.47
N TRP A 46 3.83 -12.43 4.74
CA TRP A 46 4.77 -11.54 4.07
C TRP A 46 4.45 -10.10 4.46
N SER A 47 5.47 -9.25 4.60
CA SER A 47 5.27 -7.83 4.90
C SER A 47 6.20 -6.89 4.11
N ALA A 48 5.72 -5.68 3.81
CA ALA A 48 6.54 -4.58 3.31
C ALA A 48 5.91 -3.25 3.72
N SER A 49 6.72 -2.22 3.90
CA SER A 49 6.23 -0.88 4.20
C SER A 49 6.86 0.18 3.30
N VAL A 50 6.06 1.16 2.89
CA VAL A 50 6.51 2.31 2.10
C VAL A 50 5.70 3.54 2.49
N ARG A 51 6.33 4.72 2.48
CA ARG A 51 5.60 5.98 2.62
C ARG A 51 4.96 6.36 1.31
N LEU A 52 3.68 6.65 1.34
CA LEU A 52 2.90 7.09 0.20
C LEU A 52 2.50 8.55 0.39
N GLU A 53 2.52 9.29 -0.72
CA GLU A 53 2.01 10.65 -0.74
C GLU A 53 0.48 10.65 -0.59
N PRO A 54 -0.12 11.75 -0.12
CA PRO A 54 -1.58 11.86 -0.09
C PRO A 54 -2.19 11.79 -1.48
N GLY A 55 -3.25 10.98 -1.62
CA GLY A 55 -3.94 10.78 -2.89
C GLY A 55 -4.47 9.37 -3.05
N GLN A 56 -4.90 9.06 -4.26
CA GLN A 56 -5.33 7.72 -4.63
C GLN A 56 -4.14 6.96 -5.23
N HIS A 57 -3.91 5.76 -4.71
CA HIS A 57 -2.92 4.81 -5.20
C HIS A 57 -3.59 3.53 -5.66
N GLU A 58 -2.99 2.88 -6.66
CA GLU A 58 -3.36 1.56 -7.14
C GLU A 58 -2.19 0.58 -6.98
N PHE A 59 -2.49 -0.65 -6.56
CA PHE A 59 -1.47 -1.71 -6.40
C PHE A 59 -2.02 -3.14 -6.53
N GLN A 60 -1.11 -4.09 -6.76
CA GLN A 60 -1.33 -5.53 -6.71
C GLN A 60 -0.16 -6.20 -5.98
N TYR A 61 -0.41 -7.38 -5.40
CA TYR A 61 0.67 -8.27 -5.01
C TYR A 61 1.06 -9.15 -6.20
N VAL A 62 2.36 -9.32 -6.41
CA VAL A 62 2.91 -10.21 -7.42
C VAL A 62 3.60 -11.38 -6.71
N ILE A 63 3.10 -12.59 -6.95
CA ILE A 63 3.59 -13.82 -6.32
C ILE A 63 4.36 -14.61 -7.38
N ASP A 64 5.62 -14.93 -7.06
CA ASP A 64 6.55 -15.67 -7.92
C ASP A 64 6.66 -15.13 -9.36
N GLY A 65 6.39 -13.83 -9.58
CA GLY A 65 6.42 -13.18 -10.89
C GLY A 65 5.33 -13.63 -11.88
N ARG A 66 4.30 -14.36 -11.43
CA ARG A 66 3.32 -15.01 -12.32
C ARG A 66 1.86 -14.86 -11.91
N GLU A 67 1.60 -14.55 -10.65
CA GLU A 67 0.25 -14.36 -10.13
C GLU A 67 0.11 -12.94 -9.61
N TRP A 68 -0.90 -12.23 -10.11
CA TRP A 68 -1.26 -10.91 -9.64
C TRP A 68 -2.57 -10.99 -8.88
N ILE A 69 -2.58 -10.49 -7.65
CA ILE A 69 -3.77 -10.47 -6.82
C ILE A 69 -4.05 -9.08 -6.27
N ALA A 70 -5.34 -8.73 -6.25
CA ALA A 70 -5.84 -7.57 -5.54
C ALA A 70 -6.00 -7.87 -4.05
N ASP A 71 -5.87 -6.82 -3.26
CA ASP A 71 -6.28 -6.78 -1.87
C ASP A 71 -7.73 -6.30 -1.76
N TYR A 72 -8.66 -7.24 -1.62
CA TYR A 72 -10.08 -6.90 -1.44
C TYR A 72 -10.39 -6.27 -0.07
N ALA A 73 -9.42 -6.24 0.85
CA ALA A 73 -9.53 -5.52 2.11
C ALA A 73 -8.98 -4.08 2.04
N ALA A 74 -8.44 -3.65 0.90
CA ALA A 74 -8.06 -2.25 0.68
C ALA A 74 -9.32 -1.35 0.57
N THR A 75 -9.12 -0.04 0.39
CA THR A 75 -10.24 0.92 0.33
C THR A 75 -11.17 0.70 -0.86
N GLY A 76 -10.74 -0.03 -1.89
CA GLY A 76 -11.57 -0.45 -3.01
C GLY A 76 -10.83 -1.36 -3.98
N VAL A 77 -11.51 -1.80 -5.03
CA VAL A 77 -10.93 -2.54 -6.17
C VAL A 77 -11.53 -2.06 -7.48
N ARG A 78 -10.74 -2.15 -8.56
CA ARG A 78 -11.18 -1.80 -9.92
C ARG A 78 -10.65 -2.82 -10.92
N ARG A 79 -11.38 -3.08 -12.02
CA ARG A 79 -10.84 -3.82 -13.17
C ARG A 79 -9.92 -2.95 -14.02
N ASN A 80 -8.72 -3.44 -14.31
CA ASN A 80 -7.82 -2.81 -15.28
C ASN A 80 -8.14 -3.25 -16.73
N ALA A 81 -7.42 -2.69 -17.70
CA ALA A 81 -7.61 -2.98 -19.13
C ALA A 81 -7.33 -4.44 -19.51
N PHE A 82 -6.58 -5.18 -18.70
CA PHE A 82 -6.30 -6.60 -18.86
C PHE A 82 -7.37 -7.50 -18.21
N GLY A 83 -8.42 -6.91 -17.63
CA GLY A 83 -9.49 -7.63 -16.96
C GLY A 83 -9.14 -8.11 -15.54
N LEU A 84 -7.95 -7.81 -15.03
CA LEU A 84 -7.53 -8.16 -13.67
C LEU A 84 -8.06 -7.14 -12.65
N TRP A 85 -8.28 -7.60 -11.43
CA TRP A 85 -8.62 -6.72 -10.31
C TRP A 85 -7.35 -6.06 -9.77
N VAL A 86 -7.47 -4.77 -9.49
CA VAL A 86 -6.41 -3.93 -8.91
C VAL A 86 -6.94 -3.30 -7.63
N SER A 87 -6.13 -3.29 -6.59
CA SER A 87 -6.48 -2.69 -5.29
C SER A 87 -6.39 -1.18 -5.39
N GLN A 88 -7.32 -0.48 -4.75
CA GLN A 88 -7.29 0.98 -4.59
C GLN A 88 -7.05 1.32 -3.12
N LEU A 89 -6.11 2.23 -2.88
CA LEU A 89 -5.74 2.74 -1.57
C LEU A 89 -5.84 4.27 -1.57
N TRP A 90 -6.71 4.81 -0.72
CA TRP A 90 -6.79 6.24 -0.47
C TRP A 90 -5.91 6.64 0.72
N VAL A 91 -4.95 7.54 0.48
CA VAL A 91 -4.08 8.13 1.50
C VAL A 91 -4.56 9.54 1.81
N PRO A 92 -5.04 9.83 3.04
CA PRO A 92 -5.56 11.15 3.38
C PRO A 92 -4.44 12.18 3.49
N ARG A 93 -4.76 13.45 3.17
CA ARG A 93 -3.86 14.56 3.50
C ARG A 93 -3.80 14.77 5.00
N VAL A 94 -2.59 14.74 5.56
CA VAL A 94 -2.35 15.09 6.96
C VAL A 94 -2.10 16.59 7.03
N VAL A 95 -3.12 17.35 7.44
CA VAL A 95 -2.94 18.77 7.74
C VAL A 95 -2.55 18.86 9.21
N VAL A 96 -1.27 19.10 9.51
CA VAL A 96 -0.86 19.45 10.87
C VAL A 96 -1.40 20.85 11.15
N ALA A 97 -2.46 20.94 11.95
CA ALA A 97 -2.99 22.22 12.40
C ALA A 97 -1.91 22.95 13.21
N THR A 98 -1.33 24.00 12.65
CA THR A 98 -0.45 24.89 13.40
C THR A 98 -1.30 25.64 14.40
N GLU A 99 -1.11 25.41 15.70
CA GLU A 99 -1.82 26.12 16.76
C GLU A 99 -1.62 27.63 16.60
N ARG A 100 -2.68 28.36 16.26
CA ARG A 100 -2.74 29.80 16.53
C ARG A 100 -2.84 29.97 18.05
N ARG A 101 -1.70 30.10 18.73
CA ARG A 101 -1.66 30.76 20.04
C ARG A 101 -2.03 32.23 19.83
N SER A 102 -3.32 32.51 19.92
CA SER A 102 -3.81 33.88 20.07
C SER A 102 -3.42 34.33 21.48
N ALA A 103 -2.32 35.06 21.59
CA ALA A 103 -2.03 35.84 22.79
C ALA A 103 -3.19 36.82 22.98
N ARG A 104 -4.05 36.58 23.97
CA ARG A 104 -5.01 37.57 24.43
C ARG A 104 -4.26 38.46 25.43
N ALA A 105 -3.66 39.53 24.90
CA ALA A 105 -3.26 40.69 25.68
C ALA A 105 -4.38 41.72 25.54
N ALA A 106 -5.07 41.98 26.66
CA ALA A 106 -5.76 43.21 27.06
C ALA A 106 -6.75 42.88 28.18
#